data_AF-A0A3A8FJ93-F1
#
_entry.id   AF-A0A3A8FJ93-F1
#
_cell.length_a   1.000
_cell.length_b   1.000
_cell.length_c   1.000
_cell.angle_alpha   90.00
_cell.angle_beta   90.00
_cell.angle_gamma   90.00
#
_symmetry.space_group_name_H-M   'P 1'
#
loop_
_entity.id
_entity.type
_entity.pdbx_description
1 polymer ?
#
loop_
_entity_poly.entity_id
_entity_poly.type
_entity_poly.pdbx_seq_one_letter_code
_entity_poly.pdbx_strand_id
1 'polypeptide(L)'
;MSDLNRVYLFSAHKSNFSSAVFSTYLQAKDWIESHHLSGILIEYPLDQSCYDWAINEGHFKEKTPIDRAPVFIAKFVSAYQRNWHFEHGDLLVHTDV
;
A
#
# COMPACT_ATOMS: atom_id res chain seq x y z
N MET A 1 16.86 -12.05 -9.11
CA MET A 1 15.68 -11.25 -8.69
C MET A 1 15.44 -11.63 -7.25
N SER A 2 15.70 -10.73 -6.32
CA SER A 2 15.36 -10.97 -4.91
C SER A 2 13.86 -11.17 -4.82
N ASP A 3 13.40 -12.26 -4.21
CA ASP A 3 12.02 -12.36 -3.73
C ASP A 3 11.80 -11.16 -2.81
N LEU A 4 11.15 -10.12 -3.34
CA LEU A 4 10.75 -8.97 -2.55
C LEU A 4 9.76 -9.48 -1.52
N ASN A 5 10.21 -9.58 -0.28
CA ASN A 5 9.31 -9.75 0.86
C ASN A 5 8.33 -8.58 0.81
N ARG A 6 7.04 -8.88 0.70
CA ARG A 6 5.98 -7.87 0.67
C ARG A 6 5.26 -7.89 2.00
N VAL A 7 4.79 -6.73 2.40
CA VAL A 7 3.91 -6.57 3.55
C VAL A 7 2.61 -5.92 3.12
N TYR A 8 1.56 -6.19 3.86
CA TYR A 8 0.21 -5.75 3.57
C TYR A 8 -0.27 -4.90 4.74
N LEU A 9 -0.41 -3.60 4.53
CA LEU A 9 -0.79 -2.63 5.54
C LEU A 9 -2.29 -2.34 5.44
N PHE A 10 -3.02 -2.49 6.53
CA PHE A 10 -4.42 -2.12 6.59
C PHE A 10 -4.59 -0.75 7.26
N SER A 11 -5.35 0.13 6.60
CA SER A 11 -5.75 1.43 7.14
C SER A 11 -7.26 1.60 7.02
N ALA A 12 -7.93 1.80 8.15
CA ALA A 12 -9.37 2.06 8.18
C ALA A 12 -9.71 3.40 7.49
N HIS A 13 -10.92 3.52 6.95
CA HIS A 13 -11.38 4.79 6.38
C HIS A 13 -11.29 5.92 7.41
N LYS A 14 -10.77 7.08 6.99
CA LYS A 14 -10.55 8.27 7.83
C LYS A 14 -9.55 8.05 8.98
N SER A 15 -8.78 6.97 8.97
CA SER A 15 -7.64 6.81 9.88
C SER A 15 -6.41 7.54 9.36
N ASN A 16 -5.62 8.11 10.27
CA ASN A 16 -4.32 8.69 9.95
C ASN A 16 -3.19 7.65 9.97
N PHE A 17 -3.41 6.50 10.61
CA PHE A 17 -2.40 5.46 10.80
C PHE A 17 -2.93 4.09 10.39
N SER A 18 -2.03 3.21 9.95
CA SER A 18 -2.34 1.80 9.72
C SER A 18 -2.53 1.08 11.04
N SER A 19 -3.56 0.25 11.13
CA SER A 19 -3.86 -0.50 12.35
C SER A 19 -3.21 -1.88 12.39
N ALA A 20 -2.81 -2.41 11.24
CA ALA A 20 -2.18 -3.72 11.14
C ALA A 20 -1.25 -3.82 9.93
N VAL A 21 -0.26 -4.71 10.05
CA VAL A 21 0.69 -5.07 8.99
C VAL A 21 0.83 -6.59 8.98
N PHE A 22 0.74 -7.19 7.79
CA PHE A 22 0.82 -8.65 7.61
C PHE A 22 1.92 -9.01 6.61
N SER A 23 2.53 -10.19 6.77
CA SER A 23 3.50 -10.72 5.81
C SER A 23 2.86 -11.41 4.60
N THR A 24 1.56 -11.70 4.66
CA THR A 24 0.82 -12.32 3.56
C THR A 24 -0.55 -11.67 3.35
N TYR A 25 -1.02 -11.65 2.10
CA TYR A 25 -2.34 -11.17 1.74
C TYR A 25 -3.46 -11.95 2.43
N LEU A 26 -3.33 -13.28 2.49
CA LEU A 26 -4.36 -14.16 3.05
C LEU A 26 -4.59 -13.87 4.54
N GLN A 27 -3.51 -13.72 5.33
CA GLN A 27 -3.65 -13.36 6.74
C GLN A 27 -4.33 -12.00 6.94
N ALA A 28 -4.00 -11.01 6.10
CA ALA A 28 -4.65 -9.72 6.15
C ALA A 28 -6.15 -9.81 5.82
N LYS A 29 -6.47 -10.53 4.74
CA LYS A 29 -7.84 -10.74 4.27
C LYS A 29 -8.69 -11.46 5.32
N ASP A 30 -8.20 -12.58 5.86
CA ASP A 30 -8.92 -13.36 6.89
C ASP A 30 -9.18 -12.52 8.15
N TRP A 31 -8.22 -11.67 8.55
CA TRP A 31 -8.39 -10.76 9.67
C TRP A 31 -9.43 -9.68 9.40
N ILE A 32 -9.42 -9.07 8.20
CA ILE A 32 -10.40 -8.05 7.78
C ILE A 32 -11.82 -8.63 7.73
N GLU A 33 -11.98 -9.80 7.12
CA GLU A 33 -13.27 -10.48 6.98
C GLU A 33 -13.84 -10.91 8.32
N SER A 34 -13.03 -11.55 9.18
CA SER A 34 -13.48 -12.01 10.51
C SER A 34 -13.89 -10.88 11.45
N HIS A 35 -13.40 -9.66 11.24
CA HIS A 35 -13.73 -8.49 12.06
C HIS A 35 -14.68 -7.49 11.36
N HIS A 36 -15.18 -7.81 10.16
CA HIS A 36 -16.07 -6.95 9.37
C HIS A 36 -15.55 -5.52 9.17
N LEU A 37 -14.25 -5.38 8.87
CA LEU A 37 -13.60 -4.07 8.79
C LEU A 37 -13.85 -3.38 7.43
N SER A 38 -13.93 -2.04 7.47
CA SER A 38 -13.97 -1.19 6.27
C SER A 38 -12.71 -0.34 6.18
N GLY A 39 -12.02 -0.39 5.03
CA GLY A 39 -10.78 0.33 4.83
C GLY A 39 -10.05 -0.06 3.55
N ILE A 40 -8.75 0.21 3.53
CA ILE A 40 -7.87 -0.12 2.42
C ILE A 40 -6.73 -1.02 2.92
N LEU A 41 -6.47 -2.09 2.19
CA LEU A 41 -5.28 -2.91 2.32
C LEU A 41 -4.31 -2.51 1.20
N ILE A 42 -3.08 -2.16 1.54
CA ILE A 42 -2.08 -1.72 0.57
C ILE A 42 -0.86 -2.63 0.65
N GLU A 43 -0.37 -3.08 -0.50
CA GLU A 43 0.87 -3.83 -0.63
C GLU A 43 2.08 -2.88 -0.65
N TYR A 44 3.06 -3.15 0.22
CA TYR A 44 4.35 -2.46 0.24
C TYR A 44 5.49 -3.47 0.13
N PRO A 45 6.59 -3.12 -0.56
CA PRO A 45 7.83 -3.86 -0.45
C PRO A 45 8.43 -3.68 0.95
N LEU A 46 8.87 -4.77 1.58
CA LEU A 46 9.60 -4.74 2.84
C LEU A 46 11.01 -4.19 2.60
N ASP A 47 11.53 -3.45 3.57
CA ASP A 47 12.86 -2.83 3.56
C ASP A 47 13.11 -1.87 2.38
N GLN A 48 12.06 -1.42 1.70
CA GLN A 48 12.13 -0.48 0.60
C GLN A 48 11.02 0.57 0.72
N SER A 49 11.40 1.85 0.59
CA SER A 49 10.42 2.93 0.60
C SER A 49 9.56 2.90 -0.67
N CYS A 50 8.34 3.44 -0.61
CA CYS A 50 7.50 3.59 -1.81
C CYS A 50 8.18 4.44 -2.89
N TYR A 51 9.00 5.42 -2.48
CA TYR A 51 9.75 6.29 -3.38
C TYR A 51 10.80 5.51 -4.17
N ASP A 52 11.68 4.79 -3.48
CA ASP A 52 12.76 4.02 -4.11
C ASP A 52 12.19 2.90 -4.98
N TRP A 53 11.14 2.22 -4.51
CA TRP A 53 10.41 1.23 -5.29
C TRP A 53 9.87 1.81 -6.59
N ALA A 54 9.17 2.96 -6.53
CA ALA A 54 8.58 3.58 -7.71
C ALA A 54 9.64 4.01 -8.73
N ILE A 55 10.82 4.46 -8.29
CA ILE A 55 11.94 4.76 -9.20
C ILE A 55 12.49 3.48 -9.83
N ASN A 56 12.73 2.44 -9.03
CA ASN A 56 13.33 1.19 -9.49
C ASN A 56 12.44 0.44 -10.50
N GLU A 57 11.12 0.47 -10.31
CA GLU A 57 10.15 -0.11 -11.24
C GLU A 57 9.82 0.82 -12.43
N GLY A 58 10.39 2.03 -12.48
CA GLY A 58 10.14 3.00 -13.55
C GLY A 58 8.77 3.70 -13.49
N HIS A 59 8.03 3.54 -12.39
CA HIS A 59 6.75 4.21 -12.14
C HIS A 59 6.91 5.70 -11.82
N PHE A 60 8.09 6.11 -11.35
CA PHE A 60 8.43 7.50 -11.09
C PHE A 60 9.79 7.85 -11.67
N LYS A 61 9.92 9.07 -12.18
CA LYS A 61 11.19 9.63 -12.66
C LYS A 61 11.35 11.02 -12.08
N GLU A 62 12.43 11.21 -11.34
CA GLU A 62 12.85 12.51 -10.84
C GLU A 62 13.12 13.46 -12.01
N LYS A 63 12.56 14.67 -11.95
CA LYS A 63 12.73 15.70 -12.99
C LYS A 63 13.30 16.99 -12.41
N THR A 64 13.07 17.25 -11.12
CA THR A 64 13.43 18.50 -10.45
C THR A 64 14.10 18.23 -9.11
N PRO A 65 14.83 19.23 -8.54
CA PRO A 65 15.39 19.10 -7.20
C PRO A 65 14.33 18.89 -6.09
N ILE A 66 13.09 19.35 -6.32
CA ILE A 66 11.98 19.17 -5.36
C ILE A 66 11.61 17.69 -5.22
N ASP A 67 11.70 16.92 -6.31
CA ASP A 67 11.40 15.48 -6.31
C ASP A 67 12.34 14.69 -5.38
N ARG A 68 13.51 15.27 -5.08
CA ARG A 68 14.54 14.69 -4.19
C ARG A 68 14.53 15.30 -2.79
N ALA A 69 13.64 16.26 -2.53
CA ALA A 69 13.63 16.95 -1.24
C ALA A 69 13.23 15.95 -0.14
N PRO A 70 13.86 16.00 1.05
CA PRO A 70 13.54 15.07 2.14
C PRO A 70 12.05 15.05 2.52
N VAL A 71 11.39 16.22 2.48
CA VAL A 71 9.94 16.34 2.73
C VAL A 71 9.08 15.69 1.65
N PHE A 72 9.56 15.65 0.41
CA PHE A 72 8.89 15.00 -0.70
C PHE A 72 9.00 13.48 -0.55
N ILE A 73 10.23 12.98 -0.37
CA ILE A 73 10.51 11.54 -0.16
C ILE A 73 9.70 11.00 1.03
N ALA A 74 9.69 11.72 2.15
CA ALA A 74 8.97 11.29 3.36
C ALA A 74 7.45 11.19 3.20
N LYS A 75 6.86 11.91 2.24
CA LYS A 75 5.40 11.93 1.97
C LYS A 75 5.02 11.18 0.71
N PHE A 76 6.00 10.64 -0.01
CA PHE A 76 5.77 10.03 -1.30
C PHE A 76 4.96 8.75 -1.16
N VAL A 77 3.90 8.66 -1.95
CA VAL A 77 3.09 7.47 -2.17
C VAL A 77 2.86 7.32 -3.66
N SER A 78 2.69 6.09 -4.14
CA SER A 78 2.52 5.80 -5.56
C SER A 78 1.14 5.23 -5.83
N ALA A 79 0.48 5.74 -6.86
CA ALA A 79 -0.79 5.19 -7.35
C ALA A 79 -0.65 3.78 -7.95
N TYR A 80 0.58 3.37 -8.29
CA TYR A 80 0.88 2.03 -8.78
C TYR A 80 0.93 0.97 -7.67
N GLN A 81 0.84 1.38 -6.39
CA GLN A 81 0.79 0.42 -5.30
C GLN A 81 -0.51 -0.38 -5.38
N ARG A 82 -0.36 -1.70 -5.41
CA ARG A 82 -1.50 -2.61 -5.38
C ARG A 82 -2.25 -2.41 -4.07
N ASN A 83 -3.55 -2.17 -4.19
CA ASN A 83 -4.41 -1.96 -3.05
C ASN A 83 -5.77 -2.64 -3.26
N TRP A 84 -6.45 -2.90 -2.16
CA TRP A 84 -7.75 -3.56 -2.10
C TRP A 84 -8.64 -2.80 -1.14
N HIS A 85 -9.84 -2.47 -1.58
CA HIS A 85 -10.82 -1.76 -0.78
C HIS A 85 -11.79 -2.76 -0.15
N PHE A 86 -12.05 -2.61 1.14
CA PHE A 86 -12.97 -3.46 1.89
C PHE A 86 -14.09 -2.62 2.50
N GLU A 87 -15.31 -3.15 2.49
CA GLU A 87 -16.45 -2.59 3.18
C GLU A 87 -17.14 -3.70 3.99
N HIS A 88 -17.23 -3.53 5.31
CA HIS A 88 -17.85 -4.49 6.23
C HIS A 88 -17.26 -5.91 6.15
N GLY A 89 -15.97 -6.01 5.80
CA GLY A 89 -15.26 -7.26 5.56
C GLY A 89 -15.27 -7.72 4.11
N ASP A 90 -16.14 -7.19 3.25
CA ASP A 90 -16.26 -7.62 1.86
C ASP A 90 -15.30 -6.85 0.95
N LEU A 91 -14.61 -7.57 0.07
CA LEU A 91 -13.73 -6.97 -0.94
C LEU A 91 -14.57 -6.27 -2.02
N LEU A 92 -14.37 -4.96 -2.17
CA LEU A 92 -14.95 -4.19 -3.26
C LEU A 92 -14.14 -4.45 -4.54
N VAL A 93 -14.74 -5.17 -5.49
CA VAL A 93 -14.17 -5.33 -6.82
C VAL A 93 -14.54 -4.09 -7.63
N HIS A 94 -13.54 -3.31 -8.06
CA HIS A 94 -13.78 -2.32 -9.12
C HIS A 94 -14.15 -3.09 -10.38
N THR A 95 -15.44 -3.10 -10.70
CA THR A 95 -15.91 -3.50 -12.03
C THR A 95 -15.64 -2.28 -12.89
N ASP A 96 -14.58 -2.33 -13.70
CA ASP A 96 -14.39 -1.32 -14.75
C ASP A 96 -15.64 -1.37 -15.65
N VAL A 97 -16.45 -0.31 -15.60
CA VAL A 97 -17.56 -0.05 -16.54
C VAL A 97 -17.03 0.78 -17.69
#